data_AF-A0AA90T3M3-F1
#
_entry.id   AF-A0AA90T3M3-F1
#
_cell.length_a   1.000
_cell.length_b   1.000
_cell.length_c   1.000
_cell.angle_alpha   90.00
_cell.angle_beta   90.00
_cell.angle_gamma   90.00
#
_symmetry.space_group_name_H-M   'P 1'
#
loop_
_entity.id
_entity.type
_entity.pdbx_description
1 polymer ?
#
loop_
_entity_poly.entity_id
_entity_poly.type
_entity_poly.pdbx_seq_one_letter_code
_entity_poly.pdbx_strand_id
1 'polypeptide(L)'
;MLKRPETNEYHTFFERYITLVPDEGLLDILRKQQETTINLLRGISSEQADYQYEAKKWSLKEVLGHMADAERVLSSHVLVVTRGDTPSFTPFDKDLYMTNADFSRLDFQDILSDFSIVRQCTSSLIACLSNDAWIRKGTVLNHQLLHVHWRT
;
A
#
# COMPACT_ATOMS: atom_id res chain seq x y z
N MET A 1 20.37 0.56 9.30
CA MET A 1 19.07 0.01 9.72
C MET A 1 18.01 1.02 9.36
N LEU A 2 17.06 0.65 8.51
CA LEU A 2 15.99 1.54 8.02
C LEU A 2 15.23 2.20 9.21
N LYS A 3 15.23 3.54 9.33
CA LYS A 3 14.56 4.30 10.41
C LYS A 3 13.21 4.88 9.97
N ARG A 4 12.27 5.03 10.93
CA ARG A 4 10.98 5.72 10.71
C ARG A 4 11.23 7.15 10.20
N PRO A 5 10.43 7.65 9.24
CA PRO A 5 10.59 9.00 8.71
C PRO A 5 10.33 10.07 9.79
N GLU A 6 11.03 11.19 9.67
CA GLU A 6 10.84 12.39 10.50
C GLU A 6 9.60 13.19 10.06
N THR A 7 9.04 14.04 10.92
CA THR A 7 7.78 14.78 10.64
C THR A 7 7.88 15.78 9.49
N ASN A 8 9.08 16.17 9.07
CA ASN A 8 9.34 16.99 7.88
C ASN A 8 9.47 16.15 6.58
N GLU A 9 9.31 14.83 6.66
CA GLU A 9 9.48 13.89 5.54
C GLU A 9 8.16 13.34 4.99
N TYR A 10 7.03 13.69 5.62
CA TYR A 10 5.70 13.33 5.17
C TYR A 10 4.68 14.43 5.50
N HIS A 11 3.53 14.38 4.82
CA HIS A 11 2.45 15.33 5.05
C HIS A 11 1.72 14.94 6.34
N THR A 12 1.32 15.91 7.18
CA THR A 12 0.71 15.67 8.51
C THR A 12 -0.52 14.76 8.48
N PHE A 13 -1.24 14.72 7.35
CA PHE A 13 -2.30 13.75 7.08
C PHE A 13 -1.88 12.29 7.33
N PHE A 14 -0.62 11.94 7.04
CA PHE A 14 -0.08 10.57 7.18
C PHE A 14 0.48 10.25 8.57
N GLU A 15 0.65 11.25 9.46
CA GLU A 15 1.22 11.10 10.81
C GLU A 15 0.53 9.96 11.58
N ARG A 16 -0.80 9.94 11.56
CA ARG A 16 -1.58 8.91 12.26
C ARG A 16 -1.27 7.49 11.76
N TYR A 17 -1.00 7.31 10.47
CA TYR A 17 -0.70 5.98 9.93
C TYR A 17 0.74 5.57 10.23
N ILE A 18 1.68 6.52 10.13
CA ILE A 18 3.11 6.28 10.40
C ILE A 18 3.35 5.92 11.86
N THR A 19 2.62 6.54 12.78
CA THR A 19 2.71 6.25 14.23
C THR A 19 2.16 4.88 14.62
N LEU A 20 1.32 4.26 13.78
CA LEU A 20 0.81 2.90 14.00
C LEU A 20 1.78 1.80 13.55
N VAL A 21 2.82 2.15 12.77
CA VAL A 21 3.82 1.19 12.30
C VAL A 21 4.77 0.86 13.46
N PRO A 22 4.97 -0.42 13.84
CA PRO A 22 5.91 -0.82 14.89
C PRO A 22 7.35 -0.37 14.59
N ASP A 23 8.16 -0.23 15.64
CA ASP A 23 9.60 0.06 15.50
C ASP A 23 10.39 -1.22 15.22
N GLU A 24 10.18 -1.77 14.01
CA GLU A 24 10.80 -2.99 13.50
C GLU A 24 11.33 -2.77 12.06
N GLY A 25 12.07 -3.74 11.52
CA GLY A 25 12.54 -3.67 10.13
C GLY A 25 11.37 -3.69 9.13
N LEU A 26 11.31 -2.73 8.20
CA LEU A 26 10.20 -2.58 7.24
C LEU A 26 9.85 -3.88 6.51
N LEU A 27 10.85 -4.60 5.99
CA LEU A 27 10.62 -5.87 5.27
C LEU A 27 10.05 -6.95 6.19
N ASP A 28 10.44 -6.99 7.46
CA ASP A 28 9.88 -7.91 8.43
C ASP A 28 8.43 -7.55 8.76
N ILE A 29 8.11 -6.25 8.88
CA ILE A 29 6.74 -5.77 9.08
C ILE A 29 5.87 -6.17 7.87
N LEU A 30 6.33 -5.93 6.65
CA LEU A 30 5.59 -6.27 5.42
C LEU A 30 5.34 -7.77 5.33
N ARG A 31 6.35 -8.61 5.63
CA ARG A 31 6.21 -10.07 5.66
C ARG A 31 5.19 -10.53 6.72
N LYS A 32 5.34 -10.07 7.97
CA LYS A 32 4.42 -10.43 9.06
C LYS A 32 2.99 -10.00 8.78
N GLN A 33 2.79 -8.79 8.24
CA GLN A 33 1.46 -8.31 7.86
C GLN A 33 0.86 -9.17 6.75
N GLN A 34 1.63 -9.51 5.72
CA GLN A 34 1.16 -10.40 4.66
C GLN A 34 0.69 -11.74 5.25
N GLU A 35 1.54 -12.42 6.02
CA GLU A 35 1.21 -13.70 6.65
C GLU A 35 -0.04 -13.60 7.53
N THR A 36 -0.14 -12.55 8.35
CA THR A 36 -1.28 -12.32 9.24
C THR A 36 -2.58 -12.11 8.46
N THR A 37 -2.54 -11.24 7.44
CA THR A 37 -3.71 -10.93 6.60
C THR A 37 -4.17 -12.16 5.81
N ILE A 38 -3.26 -12.91 5.19
CA ILE A 38 -3.62 -14.12 4.45
C ILE A 38 -4.22 -15.17 5.39
N ASN A 39 -3.62 -15.38 6.57
CA ASN A 39 -4.15 -16.35 7.54
C ASN A 39 -5.53 -15.96 8.08
N LEU A 40 -5.78 -14.67 8.26
CA LEU A 40 -7.09 -14.16 8.69
C LEU A 40 -8.17 -14.37 7.61
N LEU A 41 -7.82 -14.19 6.34
CA LEU A 41 -8.79 -14.11 5.25
C LEU A 41 -8.98 -15.43 4.48
N ARG A 42 -8.03 -16.37 4.51
CA ARG A 42 -8.09 -17.61 3.71
C ARG A 42 -9.35 -18.45 3.92
N GLY A 43 -9.97 -18.37 5.09
CA GLY A 43 -11.13 -19.18 5.48
C GLY A 43 -12.49 -18.50 5.28
N ILE A 44 -12.52 -17.31 4.68
CA ILE A 44 -13.75 -16.53 4.46
C ILE A 44 -14.60 -17.19 3.36
N SER A 45 -15.90 -17.36 3.61
CA SER A 45 -16.86 -17.83 2.60
C SER A 45 -17.20 -16.74 1.58
N SER A 46 -17.77 -17.11 0.43
CA SER A 46 -18.26 -16.12 -0.54
C SER A 46 -19.29 -15.18 0.08
N GLU A 47 -20.23 -15.69 0.90
CA GLU A 47 -21.24 -14.83 1.51
C GLU A 47 -20.63 -13.80 2.47
N GLN A 48 -19.61 -14.20 3.23
CA GLN A 48 -18.86 -13.27 4.09
C GLN A 48 -18.04 -12.27 3.28
N ALA A 49 -17.49 -12.69 2.15
CA ALA A 49 -16.71 -11.83 1.25
C ALA A 49 -17.58 -10.77 0.57
N ASP A 50 -18.81 -11.13 0.21
CA ASP A 50 -19.81 -10.27 -0.43
C ASP A 50 -20.63 -9.43 0.58
N TYR A 51 -20.50 -9.69 1.89
CA TYR A 51 -21.27 -9.00 2.92
C TYR A 51 -20.96 -7.49 2.98
N GLN A 52 -22.03 -6.68 2.92
CA GLN A 52 -22.01 -5.23 3.13
C GLN A 52 -22.79 -4.90 4.39
N TYR A 53 -22.16 -4.25 5.37
CA TYR A 53 -22.80 -3.94 6.65
C TYR A 53 -23.83 -2.80 6.58
N GLU A 54 -23.80 -2.01 5.50
CA GLU A 54 -24.76 -0.97 5.21
C GLU A 54 -24.80 -0.72 3.69
N ALA A 55 -25.94 -0.26 3.18
CA ALA A 55 -26.07 0.10 1.77
C ALA A 55 -24.96 1.08 1.33
N LYS A 56 -24.37 0.83 0.16
CA LYS A 56 -23.29 1.62 -0.43
C LYS A 56 -21.93 1.55 0.31
N LYS A 57 -21.79 0.70 1.32
CA LYS A 57 -20.48 0.38 1.90
C LYS A 57 -19.83 -0.74 1.12
N TRP A 58 -18.51 -0.71 1.08
CA TRP A 58 -17.74 -1.75 0.41
C TRP A 58 -17.90 -3.09 1.10
N SER A 59 -18.03 -4.14 0.29
CA SER A 59 -17.86 -5.52 0.74
C SER A 59 -16.39 -5.79 1.07
N LEU A 60 -16.12 -6.95 1.69
CA LEU A 60 -14.74 -7.33 1.98
C LEU A 60 -13.92 -7.54 0.69
N LYS A 61 -14.54 -8.02 -0.39
CA LYS A 61 -13.90 -8.10 -1.72
C LYS A 61 -13.45 -6.74 -2.22
N GLU A 62 -14.34 -5.77 -2.13
CA GLU A 62 -14.10 -4.40 -2.57
C GLU A 62 -12.99 -3.74 -1.72
N VAL A 63 -13.00 -3.94 -0.40
CA VAL A 63 -11.93 -3.45 0.48
C VAL A 63 -10.58 -4.08 0.12
N LEU A 64 -10.50 -5.39 -0.02
CA LEU A 64 -9.23 -6.08 -0.27
C LEU A 64 -8.68 -5.76 -1.68
N GLY A 65 -9.56 -5.72 -2.69
CA GLY A 65 -9.19 -5.28 -4.04
C GLY A 65 -8.68 -3.85 -4.05
N HIS A 66 -9.36 -2.94 -3.34
CA HIS A 66 -8.90 -1.55 -3.20
C HIS A 66 -7.53 -1.44 -2.54
N MET A 67 -7.25 -2.26 -1.51
CA MET A 67 -5.93 -2.28 -0.87
C MET A 67 -4.84 -2.69 -1.86
N ALA A 68 -5.09 -3.68 -2.71
CA ALA A 68 -4.15 -4.10 -3.74
C ALA A 68 -3.89 -2.99 -4.78
N ASP A 69 -4.94 -2.30 -5.24
CA ASP A 69 -4.81 -1.16 -6.17
C ASP A 69 -4.04 0.02 -5.56
N ALA A 70 -4.37 0.39 -4.31
CA ALA A 70 -3.67 1.44 -3.60
C ALA A 70 -2.18 1.12 -3.45
N GLU A 71 -1.84 -0.13 -3.12
CA GLU A 71 -0.45 -0.56 -2.99
C GLU A 71 0.29 -0.54 -4.33
N ARG A 72 -0.35 -0.89 -5.45
CA ARG A 72 0.22 -0.73 -6.80
C ARG A 72 0.56 0.71 -7.12
N VAL A 73 -0.39 1.63 -6.87
CA VAL A 73 -0.18 3.07 -7.10
C VAL A 73 0.98 3.57 -6.24
N LEU A 74 0.98 3.28 -4.95
CA LEU A 74 2.06 3.71 -4.05
C LEU A 74 3.41 3.10 -4.41
N SER A 75 3.45 1.82 -4.81
CA SER A 75 4.68 1.14 -5.23
C SER A 75 5.22 1.72 -6.54
N SER A 76 4.34 2.17 -7.44
CA SER A 76 4.76 2.90 -8.64
C SER A 76 5.45 4.21 -8.27
N HIS A 77 4.93 4.94 -7.27
CA HIS A 77 5.58 6.17 -6.80
C HIS A 77 6.94 5.89 -6.17
N VAL A 78 7.03 4.84 -5.34
CA VAL A 78 8.30 4.38 -4.78
C VAL A 78 9.30 4.08 -5.89
N LEU A 79 8.90 3.31 -6.91
CA LEU A 79 9.77 2.99 -8.04
C LEU A 79 10.28 4.27 -8.73
N VAL A 80 9.38 5.18 -9.10
CA VAL A 80 9.73 6.39 -9.84
C VAL A 80 10.67 7.29 -9.04
N VAL A 81 10.34 7.58 -7.78
CA VAL A 81 11.17 8.41 -6.89
C VAL A 81 12.53 7.77 -6.63
N THR A 82 12.55 6.47 -6.32
CA THR A 82 13.80 5.76 -6.03
C THR A 82 14.66 5.58 -7.27
N ARG A 83 14.15 5.82 -8.48
CA ARG A 83 14.93 5.89 -9.73
C ARG A 83 15.40 7.31 -10.08
N GLY A 84 15.08 8.30 -9.26
CA GLY A 84 15.61 9.65 -9.35
C GLY A 84 14.76 10.59 -10.19
N ASP A 85 13.58 10.13 -10.61
CA ASP A 85 12.57 10.97 -11.22
C ASP A 85 11.80 11.73 -10.13
N THR A 86 11.34 12.94 -10.47
CA THR A 86 10.69 13.87 -9.54
C THR A 86 9.36 14.38 -10.10
N PRO A 87 8.41 13.49 -10.44
CA PRO A 87 7.11 13.94 -10.92
C PRO A 87 6.30 14.56 -9.77
N SER A 88 5.33 15.40 -10.15
CA SER A 88 4.22 15.73 -9.27
C SER A 88 3.17 14.62 -9.42
N PHE A 89 3.01 13.79 -8.39
CA PHE A 89 2.00 12.73 -8.41
C PHE A 89 0.63 13.31 -8.10
N THR A 90 -0.28 13.21 -9.07
CA THR A 90 -1.69 13.51 -8.87
C THR A 90 -2.29 12.48 -7.90
N PRO A 91 -3.05 12.90 -6.86
CA PRO A 91 -3.84 11.96 -6.08
C PRO A 91 -4.74 11.14 -6.99
N PHE A 92 -4.74 9.81 -6.81
CA PHE A 92 -5.67 8.96 -7.52
C PHE A 92 -7.07 9.08 -6.90
N ASP A 93 -8.10 9.09 -7.74
CA ASP A 93 -9.49 9.15 -7.31
C ASP A 93 -9.97 7.75 -6.91
N LYS A 94 -10.03 7.50 -5.60
CA LYS A 94 -10.46 6.21 -5.06
C LYS A 94 -11.88 5.81 -5.52
N ASP A 95 -12.78 6.77 -5.67
CA ASP A 95 -14.18 6.50 -5.99
C ASP A 95 -14.31 6.16 -7.48
N LEU A 96 -13.55 6.85 -8.34
CA LEU A 96 -13.41 6.50 -9.75
C LEU A 96 -12.81 5.09 -9.91
N TYR A 97 -11.76 4.76 -9.16
CA TYR A 97 -11.12 3.44 -9.25
C TYR A 97 -12.12 2.35 -8.84
N MET A 98 -12.79 2.52 -7.69
CA MET A 98 -13.76 1.55 -7.20
C MET A 98 -14.96 1.38 -8.13
N THR A 99 -15.43 2.46 -8.76
CA THR A 99 -16.51 2.41 -9.75
C THR A 99 -16.14 1.54 -10.96
N ASN A 100 -14.86 1.49 -11.32
CA ASN A 100 -14.38 0.79 -12.52
C ASN A 100 -13.69 -0.56 -12.23
N ALA A 101 -13.48 -0.91 -10.95
CA ALA A 101 -12.72 -2.11 -10.59
C ALA A 101 -13.54 -3.41 -10.71
N ASP A 102 -14.85 -3.33 -10.49
CA ASP A 102 -15.79 -4.46 -10.59
C ASP A 102 -15.32 -5.71 -9.82
N PHE A 103 -14.78 -5.51 -8.61
CA PHE A 103 -14.29 -6.59 -7.75
C PHE A 103 -15.40 -7.56 -7.34
N SER A 104 -16.66 -7.13 -7.37
CA SER A 104 -17.82 -7.95 -7.01
C SER A 104 -17.96 -9.19 -7.90
N ARG A 105 -17.49 -9.18 -9.16
CA ARG A 105 -17.57 -10.35 -10.04
C ARG A 105 -16.50 -11.42 -9.78
N LEU A 106 -15.42 -11.08 -9.07
CA LEU A 106 -14.26 -11.96 -8.91
C LEU A 106 -14.48 -12.98 -7.79
N ASP A 107 -13.78 -14.10 -7.83
CA ASP A 107 -13.71 -14.99 -6.66
C ASP A 107 -12.88 -14.33 -5.55
N PHE A 108 -13.26 -14.51 -4.29
CA PHE A 108 -12.54 -13.91 -3.18
C PHE A 108 -11.11 -14.46 -3.04
N GLN A 109 -10.89 -15.74 -3.34
CA GLN A 109 -9.56 -16.35 -3.31
C GLN A 109 -8.66 -15.78 -4.41
N ASP A 110 -9.22 -15.41 -5.56
CA ASP A 110 -8.47 -14.71 -6.61
C ASP A 110 -8.03 -13.31 -6.15
N ILE A 111 -8.92 -12.55 -5.49
CA ILE A 111 -8.57 -11.23 -4.92
C ILE A 111 -7.52 -11.38 -3.81
N LEU A 112 -7.65 -12.39 -2.96
CA LEU A 112 -6.69 -12.66 -1.88
C LEU A 112 -5.31 -13.04 -2.43
N SER A 113 -5.28 -13.86 -3.48
CA SER A 113 -4.07 -14.23 -4.21
C SER A 113 -3.43 -12.99 -4.85
N ASP A 114 -4.22 -12.14 -5.51
CA ASP A 114 -3.76 -10.90 -6.11
C ASP A 114 -3.12 -9.96 -5.09
N PHE A 115 -3.79 -9.73 -3.95
CA PHE A 115 -3.23 -8.94 -2.84
C PHE A 115 -1.88 -9.51 -2.37
N SER A 116 -1.77 -10.83 -2.20
CA SER A 116 -0.52 -11.48 -1.82
C SER A 116 0.60 -11.25 -2.84
N ILE A 117 0.29 -11.32 -4.14
CA ILE A 117 1.26 -11.09 -5.21
C ILE A 117 1.72 -9.63 -5.22
N VAL A 118 0.80 -8.67 -5.08
CA VAL A 118 1.14 -7.25 -5.00
C VAL A 118 2.09 -6.98 -3.83
N ARG A 119 1.77 -7.50 -2.64
CA ARG A 119 2.62 -7.33 -1.45
C ARG A 119 4.01 -7.93 -1.63
N GLN A 120 4.13 -9.07 -2.30
CA GLN A 120 5.42 -9.66 -2.64
C GLN A 120 6.20 -8.80 -3.64
N CYS A 121 5.54 -8.26 -4.67
CA CYS A 121 6.15 -7.33 -5.62
C CYS A 121 6.66 -6.07 -4.93
N THR A 122 5.88 -5.48 -4.03
CA THR A 122 6.27 -4.31 -3.24
C THR A 122 7.46 -4.61 -2.32
N SER A 123 7.43 -5.75 -1.63
CA SER A 123 8.54 -6.19 -0.77
C SER A 123 9.82 -6.42 -1.57
N SER A 124 9.71 -7.02 -2.76
CA SER A 124 10.82 -7.25 -3.68
C SER A 124 11.42 -5.93 -4.19
N LEU A 125 10.57 -4.98 -4.60
CA LEU A 125 11.00 -3.63 -5.00
C LEU A 125 11.82 -2.97 -3.89
N ILE A 126 11.30 -2.98 -2.66
CA ILE A 126 11.92 -2.38 -1.49
C ILE A 126 13.28 -3.04 -1.17
N ALA A 127 13.34 -4.37 -1.22
CA ALA A 127 14.57 -5.11 -0.92
C ALA A 127 15.71 -4.83 -1.91
N CYS A 128 15.38 -4.38 -3.13
CA CYS A 128 16.35 -4.05 -4.18
C CYS A 128 16.84 -2.60 -4.14
N LEU A 129 16.37 -1.78 -3.20
CA LEU A 129 16.77 -0.37 -3.10
C LEU A 129 18.17 -0.23 -2.50
N SER A 130 19.03 0.55 -3.16
CA SER A 130 20.31 0.97 -2.61
C SER A 130 20.14 2.04 -1.52
N ASN A 131 21.16 2.24 -0.70
CA ASN A 131 21.18 3.30 0.31
C ASN A 131 20.92 4.69 -0.29
N ASP A 132 21.48 4.98 -1.48
CA ASP A 132 21.28 6.25 -2.18
C ASP A 132 19.85 6.41 -2.71
N ALA A 133 19.15 5.31 -3.00
CA ALA A 133 17.78 5.36 -3.46
C ALA A 133 16.81 5.76 -2.34
N TRP A 134 17.10 5.36 -1.10
CA TRP A 134 16.32 5.71 0.09
C TRP A 134 16.38 7.21 0.44
N ILE A 135 17.43 7.93 0.04
CA ILE A 135 17.51 9.38 0.33
C ILE A 135 16.82 10.27 -0.72
N ARG A 136 16.23 9.67 -1.77
CA ARG A 136 15.56 10.41 -2.85
C ARG A 136 14.19 10.91 -2.41
N LYS A 137 13.77 12.03 -3.02
CA LYS A 137 12.55 12.75 -2.68
C LYS A 137 11.64 12.94 -3.89
N GLY A 138 10.35 12.63 -3.74
CA GLY A 138 9.30 12.97 -4.70
C GLY A 138 8.41 14.13 -4.24
N THR A 139 7.35 14.42 -5.00
CA THR A 139 6.26 15.35 -4.65
C THR A 139 4.91 14.68 -4.85
N VAL A 140 4.10 14.52 -3.80
CA VAL A 140 2.76 13.93 -3.85
C VAL A 140 1.76 14.91 -3.23
N LEU A 141 0.57 15.06 -3.84
CA LEU A 141 -0.51 15.95 -3.36
C LEU A 141 -0.20 17.47 -3.41
N ASN A 142 0.59 17.95 -4.37
CA ASN A 142 1.08 19.35 -4.41
C ASN A 142 1.84 19.80 -3.16
N HIS A 143 2.20 18.85 -2.29
CA HIS A 143 3.16 19.05 -1.22
C HIS A 143 4.44 18.34 -1.66
N GLN A 144 5.59 18.98 -1.44
CA GLN A 144 6.89 18.50 -1.90
C GLN A 144 7.33 17.25 -1.12
N LEU A 145 6.67 16.10 -1.28
CA LEU A 145 6.99 14.89 -0.53
C LEU A 145 6.75 13.57 -1.28
N LEU A 146 7.83 12.81 -1.36
CA LEU A 146 7.92 11.38 -1.08
C LEU A 146 9.35 11.17 -0.61
N HIS A 147 9.62 11.45 0.66
CA HIS A 147 10.87 11.01 1.26
C HIS A 147 10.66 9.56 1.65
N VAL A 148 11.41 8.66 1.01
CA VAL A 148 11.47 7.27 1.47
C VAL A 148 12.67 7.14 2.39
N HIS A 149 12.76 8.01 3.41
CA HIS A 149 13.95 8.08 4.23
C HIS A 149 14.03 6.90 5.17
N TRP A 150 14.91 5.97 4.82
CA TRP A 150 15.32 4.89 5.68
C TRP A 150 16.84 4.92 5.75
N ARG A 151 17.34 5.86 6.53
CA ARG A 151 18.79 6.01 6.74
C ARG A 151 19.34 4.90 7.62
N THR A 152 20.62 4.60 7.44
CA THR A 152 21.34 3.58 8.21
C THR A 152 21.40 3.82 9.71
#